data_AF-A0A6P0U3C7-F1
#
_entry.id   AF-A0A6P0U3C7-F1
#
_cell.length_a   1.000
_cell.length_b   1.000
_cell.length_c   1.000
_cell.angle_alpha   90.00
_cell.angle_beta   90.00
_cell.angle_gamma   90.00
#
_symmetry.space_group_name_H-M   'P 1'
#
loop_
_entity.id
_entity.type
_entity.pdbx_description
1 polymer ?
#
loop_
_entity_poly.entity_id
_entity_poly.type
_entity_poly.pdbx_seq_one_letter_code
_entity_poly.pdbx_strand_id
1 'polypeptide(L)' 'RIAFGLPMGGDLEYADQVTLARALEGRRELD' A
#
# COMPACT_ATOMS: atom_id res chain seq x y z
N ARG A 1 -2.76 -8.15 14.16
CA ARG A 1 -3.45 -8.01 12.86
C ARG A 1 -2.37 -7.79 11.81
N ILE A 2 -2.34 -8.59 10.73
CA ILE A 2 -1.32 -8.47 9.67
C ILE A 2 -1.59 -7.16 8.91
N ALA A 3 -0.53 -6.48 8.47
CA ALA A 3 -0.66 -5.29 7.62
C ALA A 3 -1.20 -5.68 6.24
N PHE A 4 -2.10 -4.87 5.69
CA PHE A 4 -2.67 -5.04 4.36
C PHE A 4 -2.31 -3.83 3.52
N GLY A 5 -1.90 -4.04 2.27
CA GLY A 5 -1.43 -2.99 1.38
C GLY A 5 -0.46 -3.53 0.34
N LEU A 6 0.31 -2.63 -0.27
CA LEU A 6 1.29 -3.00 -1.29
C LEU A 6 2.43 -3.86 -0.68
N PRO A 7 2.85 -4.97 -1.33
CA PRO A 7 3.98 -5.76 -0.86
C PRO A 7 5.30 -4.99 -1.03
N MET A 8 6.27 -5.30 -0.16
CA MET A 8 7.63 -4.75 -0.29
C MET A 8 8.26 -5.20 -1.61
N GLY A 9 8.83 -4.24 -2.35
CA GLY A 9 9.45 -4.49 -3.66
C GLY A 9 8.46 -4.64 -4.82
N GLY A 10 7.15 -4.43 -4.60
CA GLY A 10 6.18 -4.28 -5.67
C GLY A 10 6.24 -2.89 -6.30
N ASP A 11 6.04 -2.82 -7.61
CA ASP A 11 5.98 -1.56 -8.35
C ASP A 11 4.53 -1.07 -8.47
N LEU A 12 4.34 0.25 -8.30
CA LEU A 12 3.04 0.92 -8.32
C LEU A 12 2.35 0.78 -9.68
N GLU A 13 3.11 0.70 -10.77
CA GLU A 13 2.56 0.59 -12.14
C GLU A 13 1.77 -0.71 -12.36
N TYR A 14 2.07 -1.75 -11.56
CA TYR A 14 1.45 -3.07 -11.65
C TYR A 14 0.52 -3.37 -10.47
N ALA A 15 0.39 -2.43 -9.54
CA ALA A 15 -0.48 -2.55 -8.39
C ALA A 15 -1.93 -2.29 -8.79
N ASP A 16 -2.85 -3.10 -8.27
CA ASP A 16 -4.27 -2.84 -8.49
C ASP A 16 -4.75 -1.62 -7.69
N GLN A 17 -5.77 -0.94 -8.21
CA GLN A 17 -6.28 0.30 -7.63
C GLN A 17 -6.84 0.12 -6.21
N VAL A 18 -7.38 -1.06 -5.90
CA VAL A 18 -7.95 -1.35 -4.57
C VAL A 18 -6.83 -1.49 -3.55
N THR A 19 -5.74 -2.18 -3.88
CA THR A 19 -4.54 -2.30 -3.04
C THR A 19 -3.91 -0.92 -2.78
N LEU A 20 -3.82 -0.07 -3.81
CA LEU A 20 -3.32 1.30 -3.65
C LEU A 20 -4.21 2.12 -2.72
N ALA A 21 -5.53 2.10 -2.90
CA ALA A 21 -6.45 2.82 -2.02
C ALA A 21 -6.30 2.39 -0.56
N ARG A 22 -6.22 1.08 -0.30
CA ARG A 22 -6.02 0.53 1.06
C ARG A 22 -4.67 0.93 1.66
N ALA A 23 -3.61 0.90 0.87
CA ALA A 23 -2.29 1.32 1.32
C ALA A 23 -2.26 2.82 1.70
N LEU A 24 -2.96 3.66 0.93
CA LEU A 24 -3.04 5.10 1.17
C LEU A 24 -3.95 5.45 2.37
N GLU A 25 -5.03 4.71 2.61
CA GLU A 25 -5.86 4.85 3.82
C GLU A 25 -5.05 4.59 5.10
N GLY A 26 -4.11 3.64 5.05
CA GLY A 26 -3.27 3.25 6.19
C GLY A 26 -1.91 3.95 6.30
N ARG A 27 -1.62 4.95 5.44
CA ARG A 27 -0.31 5.61 5.43
C ARG A 27 -0.07 6.41 6.71
N ARG A 28 1.16 6.34 7.23
CA ARG A 28 1.65 7.15 8.35
C ARG A 28 2.64 8.17 7.80
N GLU A 29 2.67 9.36 8.39
CA GLU A 29 3.70 10.36 8.05
C GLU A 29 5.09 9.82 8.43
N LEU A 30 6.08 10.23 7.65
CA LEU A 30 7.48 9.93 7.92
C LEU A 30 8.03 11.10 8.75
N ASP A 31 8.45 10.82 9.98
CA ASP A 31 9.23 11.75 10.82
C ASP A 31 10.65 11.95 10.26
#